data_AF-A0A7X8X5N2-F1
#
_entry.id   AF-A0A7X8X5N2-F1
#
_cell.length_a   1.000
_cell.length_b   1.000
_cell.length_c   1.000
_cell.angle_alpha   90.00
_cell.angle_beta   90.00
_cell.angle_gamma   90.00
#
_symmetry.space_group_name_H-M   'P 1'
#
loop_
_entity.id
_entity.type
_entity.pdbx_description
1 polymer ?
#
loop_
_entity_poly.entity_id
_entity_poly.type
_entity_poly.pdbx_seq_one_letter_code
_entity_poly.pdbx_strand_id
1 'polypeptide(L)'
;MKIMYDVNLSRIYELVINSDPCYAFLLEGNSLIQNKLVIAHVFAHGDFFKNNAWFRRTNRGMVESMAVHAQRIREYEFQYGRGEVEKLLDAALAVQEHIDPCCLMKKRTGKKPEEKKPSPYEDIWSIGEEKEEEPKEEEKKFPLFPEKDLLEFIIRHSHVLKDWQKDILDMVHQEMFYLWPQIETKIMNEGWATFWHARIMRELDLSDEETLEFARLHSGIIQPSRMQLNPYLLGVEIFEDIAKRWGDQPFSKGQGIAKIFEVREMENDISFIRNYLTKDLVRELDLYLYKKQGQQWKVVDTDWETVREGIIAKLINGGFPYLVVEDGDYEKNGHLYI
;
A
#
# COMPACT_ATOMS: atom_id res chain seq x y z
N MET A 1 -4.50 -3.97 20.01
CA MET A 1 -3.19 -3.39 19.64
C MET A 1 -2.41 -2.85 20.84
N LYS A 2 -2.99 -2.05 21.75
CA LYS A 2 -2.29 -1.44 22.91
C LYS A 2 -1.50 -2.42 23.81
N ILE A 3 -2.05 -3.62 24.06
CA ILE A 3 -1.43 -4.61 24.95
C ILE A 3 -0.09 -5.13 24.42
N MET A 4 0.14 -5.24 23.11
CA MET A 4 1.43 -5.68 22.54
C MET A 4 2.54 -4.63 22.70
N TYR A 5 2.18 -3.35 22.68
CA TYR A 5 3.09 -2.22 22.90
C TYR A 5 3.50 -2.11 24.37
N ASP A 6 2.57 -2.30 25.29
CA ASP A 6 2.84 -2.22 26.74
C ASP A 6 3.71 -3.38 27.25
N VAL A 7 3.70 -4.54 26.58
CA VAL A 7 4.44 -5.75 26.98
C VAL A 7 5.76 -5.96 26.22
N ASN A 8 6.22 -4.99 25.41
CA ASN A 8 7.52 -5.07 24.72
C ASN A 8 7.70 -6.32 23.82
N LEU A 9 6.61 -7.02 23.44
CA LEU A 9 6.66 -8.25 22.65
C LEU A 9 6.89 -7.99 21.16
N SER A 10 6.71 -6.74 20.71
CA SER A 10 7.16 -6.23 19.42
C SER A 10 7.84 -4.88 19.65
N ARG A 11 9.15 -4.89 19.90
CA ARG A 11 9.93 -3.64 19.88
C ARG A 11 9.83 -3.10 18.46
N ILE A 12 9.19 -1.94 18.29
CA ILE A 12 9.30 -1.18 17.06
C ILE A 12 10.78 -0.77 16.98
N TYR A 13 11.55 -1.46 16.15
CA TYR A 13 12.98 -1.17 16.03
C TYR A 13 13.23 0.21 15.43
N GLU A 14 12.28 0.71 14.63
CA GLU A 14 12.40 1.97 13.92
C GLU A 14 11.07 2.64 13.61
N LEU A 15 11.07 3.97 13.68
CA LEU A 15 10.07 4.83 13.06
C LEU A 15 10.80 5.72 12.05
N VAL A 16 10.48 5.55 10.77
CA VAL A 16 11.01 6.36 9.67
C VAL A 16 9.91 7.25 9.15
N ILE A 17 10.21 8.54 9.01
CA ILE A 17 9.31 9.50 8.39
C ILE A 17 9.91 9.96 7.08
N ASN A 18 9.16 9.76 5.99
CA ASN A 18 9.51 10.20 4.64
C ASN A 18 9.34 11.72 4.49
N SER A 19 10.19 12.46 5.18
CA SER A 19 10.38 13.90 5.05
C SER A 19 11.67 14.23 4.30
N ASP A 20 11.90 15.52 4.03
CA ASP A 20 13.14 15.99 3.40
C ASP A 20 13.78 17.10 4.26
N PRO A 21 14.75 16.78 5.13
CA PRO A 21 15.45 15.50 5.26
C PRO A 21 14.62 14.38 5.92
N CYS A 22 14.96 13.12 5.62
CA CYS A 22 14.30 11.93 6.20
C CYS A 22 14.66 11.81 7.69
N TYR A 23 13.65 11.65 8.55
CA TYR A 23 13.86 11.49 9.99
C TYR A 23 13.74 10.02 10.41
N ALA A 24 14.65 9.62 11.31
CA ALA A 24 14.68 8.30 11.92
C ALA A 24 14.70 8.46 13.44
N PHE A 25 13.82 7.75 14.15
CA PHE A 25 13.82 7.75 15.62
C PHE A 25 14.39 6.43 16.14
N LEU A 26 15.45 6.54 16.94
CA LEU A 26 16.10 5.41 17.59
C LEU A 26 15.63 5.31 19.04
N LEU A 27 15.45 4.09 19.54
CA LEU A 27 15.12 3.87 20.95
C LEU A 27 16.40 3.90 21.80
N GLU A 28 16.37 4.69 22.87
CA GLU A 28 17.51 4.82 23.82
C GLU A 28 17.88 3.48 24.48
N GLY A 29 16.90 2.59 24.67
CA GLY A 29 17.11 1.28 25.30
C GLY A 29 17.72 0.19 24.39
N ASN A 30 18.06 0.51 23.14
CA ASN A 30 18.65 -0.44 22.20
C ASN A 30 20.16 -0.61 22.44
N SER A 31 20.69 -1.81 22.17
CA SER A 31 22.14 -2.02 22.12
C SER A 31 22.77 -1.22 20.96
N LEU A 32 24.07 -0.98 21.03
CA LEU A 32 24.77 -0.24 19.96
C LEU A 32 24.61 -0.93 18.60
N ILE A 33 24.68 -2.27 18.57
CA ILE A 33 24.52 -3.04 17.33
C ILE A 33 23.08 -3.03 16.81
N GLN A 34 22.07 -3.01 17.69
CA GLN A 34 20.69 -2.78 17.30
C GLN A 34 20.51 -1.41 16.65
N ASN A 35 21.11 -0.36 17.22
CA ASN A 35 21.06 0.96 16.61
C ASN A 35 21.84 1.03 15.28
N LYS A 36 23.00 0.37 15.16
CA LYS A 36 23.73 0.24 13.88
C LYS A 36 22.85 -0.41 12.80
N LEU A 37 22.18 -1.52 13.16
CA LEU A 37 21.28 -2.24 12.26
C LEU A 37 20.11 -1.37 11.81
N VAL A 38 19.45 -0.69 12.76
CA VAL A 38 18.35 0.22 12.48
C VAL A 38 18.80 1.34 11.56
N ILE A 39 19.92 2.01 11.86
CA ILE A 39 20.43 3.09 11.01
C ILE A 39 20.68 2.59 9.58
N ALA A 40 21.28 1.41 9.41
CA ALA A 40 21.52 0.82 8.10
C ALA A 40 20.21 0.49 7.35
N HIS A 41 19.20 0.01 8.06
CA HIS A 41 17.89 -0.30 7.50
C HIS A 41 17.12 0.96 7.10
N VAL A 42 17.03 1.95 7.98
CA VAL A 42 16.40 3.24 7.70
C VAL A 42 17.10 3.98 6.55
N PHE A 43 18.42 3.88 6.44
CA PHE A 43 19.16 4.48 5.33
C PHE A 43 18.67 3.94 3.97
N ALA A 44 18.41 2.63 3.91
CA ALA A 44 17.87 2.00 2.72
C ALA A 44 16.39 2.36 2.47
N HIS A 45 15.57 2.53 3.51
CA HIS A 45 14.22 3.09 3.36
C HIS A 45 14.24 4.52 2.82
N GLY A 46 15.12 5.39 3.33
CA GLY A 46 15.27 6.75 2.83
C GLY A 46 15.66 6.78 1.35
N ASP A 47 16.53 5.85 0.93
CA ASP A 47 16.88 5.64 -0.48
C ASP A 47 15.69 5.10 -1.32
N PHE A 48 14.86 4.22 -0.75
CA PHE A 48 13.66 3.72 -1.42
C PHE A 48 12.61 4.83 -1.61
N PHE A 49 12.25 5.55 -0.54
CA PHE A 49 11.26 6.61 -0.56
C PHE A 49 11.63 7.75 -1.51
N LYS A 50 12.93 8.09 -1.60
CA LYS A 50 13.40 9.18 -2.47
C LYS A 50 13.31 8.83 -3.96
N ASN A 51 13.49 7.56 -4.31
CA ASN A 51 13.73 7.15 -5.70
C ASN A 51 12.63 6.27 -6.31
N ASN A 52 11.68 5.74 -5.52
CA ASN A 52 10.56 4.98 -6.06
C ASN A 52 9.46 5.89 -6.63
N ALA A 53 8.91 5.54 -7.80
CA ALA A 53 7.94 6.37 -8.50
C ALA A 53 6.62 6.59 -7.74
N TRP A 54 6.20 5.66 -6.87
CA TRP A 54 4.96 5.75 -6.09
C TRP A 54 5.06 6.78 -4.97
N PHE A 55 6.27 7.04 -4.46
CA PHE A 55 6.54 8.05 -3.43
C PHE A 55 6.73 9.45 -4.02
N ARG A 56 6.77 9.62 -5.34
CA ARG A 56 7.02 10.93 -5.98
C ARG A 56 6.01 12.01 -5.58
N ARG A 57 4.81 11.62 -5.16
CA ARG A 57 3.69 12.51 -4.85
C ARG A 57 3.42 12.68 -3.37
N THR A 58 4.12 11.94 -2.50
CA THR A 58 3.91 12.04 -1.07
C THR A 58 4.39 13.39 -0.55
N ASN A 59 3.63 13.98 0.37
CA ASN A 59 4.02 15.21 1.04
C ASN A 59 5.28 14.98 1.90
N ARG A 60 6.34 15.77 1.66
CA ARG A 60 7.62 15.72 2.40
C ARG A 60 7.60 16.50 3.71
N GLY A 61 6.55 17.27 3.96
CA GLY A 61 6.32 18.01 5.21
C GLY A 61 5.37 17.30 6.18
N MET A 62 5.22 15.97 6.08
CA MET A 62 4.20 15.23 6.83
C MET A 62 4.28 15.41 8.35
N VAL A 63 5.49 15.58 8.93
CA VAL A 63 5.65 15.84 10.38
C VAL A 63 4.95 17.13 10.79
N GLU A 64 5.13 18.19 10.02
CA GLU A 64 4.54 19.50 10.28
C GLU A 64 3.02 19.45 10.03
N SER A 65 2.60 18.81 8.93
CA SER A 65 1.18 18.61 8.62
C SER A 65 0.45 17.84 9.73
N MET A 66 1.00 16.73 10.20
CA MET A 66 0.44 15.95 11.31
C MET A 66 0.41 16.74 12.63
N ALA A 67 1.44 17.56 12.90
CA ALA A 67 1.44 18.42 14.08
C ALA A 67 0.32 19.48 14.02
N VAL A 68 0.11 20.07 12.84
CA VAL A 68 -0.99 21.01 12.57
C VAL A 68 -2.35 20.29 12.71
N HIS A 69 -2.51 19.10 12.13
CA HIS A 69 -3.72 18.30 12.26
C HIS A 69 -4.03 17.99 13.74
N ALA A 70 -3.04 17.53 14.49
CA ALA A 70 -3.19 17.24 15.91
C ALA A 70 -3.58 18.48 16.73
N GLN A 71 -3.07 19.67 16.38
CA GLN A 71 -3.49 20.91 17.01
C GLN A 71 -4.96 21.24 16.68
N ARG A 72 -5.36 21.16 15.42
CA ARG A 72 -6.74 21.45 14.98
C ARG A 72 -7.74 20.48 15.60
N ILE A 73 -7.42 19.19 15.68
CA ILE A 73 -8.24 18.20 16.37
C ILE A 73 -8.43 18.59 17.84
N ARG A 74 -7.35 18.97 18.56
CA ARG A 74 -7.47 19.45 19.96
C ARG A 74 -8.33 20.69 20.10
N GLU A 75 -8.25 21.62 19.15
CA GLU A 75 -9.12 22.80 19.12
C GLU A 75 -10.59 22.42 18.93
N TYR A 76 -10.89 21.45 18.06
CA TYR A 76 -12.24 20.91 17.89
C TYR A 76 -12.73 20.13 19.11
N GLU A 77 -11.86 19.37 19.79
CA GLU A 77 -12.21 18.70 21.05
C GLU A 77 -12.63 19.70 22.13
N PHE A 78 -11.97 20.86 22.19
CA PHE A 78 -12.31 21.93 23.13
C PHE A 78 -13.63 22.61 22.77
N GLN A 79 -13.89 22.86 21.49
CA GLN A 79 -15.09 23.58 21.04
C GLN A 79 -16.36 22.72 21.00
N TYR A 80 -16.25 21.47 20.54
CA TYR A 80 -17.40 20.60 20.27
C TYR A 80 -17.51 19.43 21.24
N GLY A 81 -16.51 19.24 22.10
CA GLY A 81 -16.44 18.14 23.06
C GLY A 81 -15.75 16.92 22.48
N ARG A 82 -14.89 16.32 23.30
CA ARG A 82 -14.05 15.17 22.92
C ARG A 82 -14.83 13.98 22.36
N GLY A 83 -15.96 13.61 22.97
CA GLY A 83 -16.72 12.43 22.55
C GLY A 83 -17.32 12.54 21.15
N GLU A 84 -17.74 13.74 20.73
CA GLU A 84 -18.26 13.96 19.38
C GLU A 84 -17.15 13.90 18.32
N VAL A 85 -15.96 14.43 18.65
CA VAL A 85 -14.77 14.36 17.79
C VAL A 85 -14.27 12.93 17.65
N GLU A 86 -14.14 12.19 18.76
CA GLU A 86 -13.75 10.77 18.75
C GLU A 86 -14.72 9.93 17.92
N LYS A 87 -16.03 10.12 18.07
CA LYS A 87 -17.04 9.40 17.28
C LYS A 87 -16.89 9.63 15.77
N LEU A 88 -16.59 10.87 15.36
CA LEU A 88 -16.35 11.20 13.96
C LEU A 88 -15.03 10.59 13.46
N LEU A 89 -13.97 10.70 14.26
CA LEU A 89 -12.67 10.10 13.93
C LEU A 89 -12.78 8.58 13.79
N ASP A 90 -13.45 7.90 14.70
CA ASP A 90 -13.70 6.45 14.62
C ASP A 90 -14.42 6.07 13.32
N ALA A 91 -15.42 6.86 12.91
CA ALA A 91 -16.13 6.64 11.66
C ALA A 91 -15.23 6.90 10.43
N ALA A 92 -14.40 7.94 10.46
CA ALA A 92 -13.46 8.26 9.39
C ALA A 92 -12.38 7.17 9.24
N LEU A 93 -11.80 6.74 10.35
CA LEU A 93 -10.78 5.68 10.41
C LEU A 93 -11.33 4.32 9.97
N ALA A 94 -12.63 4.06 10.10
CA ALA A 94 -13.24 2.82 9.64
C ALA A 94 -13.29 2.68 8.11
N VAL A 95 -13.21 3.80 7.37
CA VAL A 95 -13.26 3.82 5.90
C VAL A 95 -12.00 4.42 5.28
N GLN A 96 -11.00 4.81 6.08
CA GLN A 96 -9.83 5.58 5.63
C GLN A 96 -9.11 4.93 4.46
N GLU A 97 -9.07 3.60 4.38
CA GLU A 97 -8.33 2.86 3.35
C GLU A 97 -9.01 2.89 1.98
N HIS A 98 -10.24 3.41 1.88
CA HIS A 98 -11.01 3.45 0.63
C HIS A 98 -10.80 4.79 -0.07
N ILE A 99 -9.54 5.08 -0.38
CA ILE A 99 -9.11 6.24 -1.17
C ILE A 99 -8.64 5.81 -2.57
N ASP A 100 -8.59 6.75 -3.51
CA ASP A 100 -8.01 6.51 -4.83
C ASP A 100 -6.64 7.20 -5.00
N PRO A 101 -5.52 6.48 -4.85
CA PRO A 101 -4.17 7.01 -5.09
C PRO A 101 -3.91 7.27 -6.58
N CYS A 102 -4.64 6.58 -7.44
CA CYS A 102 -4.45 6.56 -8.90
C CYS A 102 -5.14 7.72 -9.62
N CYS A 103 -5.46 8.83 -8.92
CA CYS A 103 -5.93 10.09 -9.49
C CYS A 103 -5.13 10.63 -10.72
N LEU A 104 -4.02 9.97 -11.08
CA LEU A 104 -3.25 10.05 -12.34
C LEU A 104 -4.02 9.72 -13.61
N MET A 105 -4.87 8.70 -13.60
CA MET A 105 -5.82 8.54 -14.68
C MET A 105 -6.78 9.68 -14.49
N LYS A 106 -6.54 10.79 -15.22
CA LYS A 106 -7.46 11.94 -15.37
C LYS A 106 -8.82 11.45 -14.99
N LYS A 107 -9.41 11.97 -13.90
CA LYS A 107 -10.87 11.91 -13.71
C LYS A 107 -11.40 12.06 -15.11
N ARG A 108 -11.98 11.00 -15.67
CA ARG A 108 -12.57 11.07 -17.00
C ARG A 108 -13.64 12.11 -16.76
N THR A 109 -13.28 13.38 -16.95
CA THR A 109 -14.18 14.52 -16.91
C THR A 109 -15.23 14.04 -17.82
N GLY A 110 -16.39 13.69 -17.26
CA GLY A 110 -17.36 12.85 -17.91
C GLY A 110 -17.67 13.46 -19.26
N LYS A 111 -16.92 13.06 -20.28
CA LYS A 111 -17.38 13.11 -21.63
C LYS A 111 -18.48 12.10 -21.50
N LYS A 112 -19.71 12.63 -21.31
CA LYS A 112 -20.92 11.94 -21.72
C LYS A 112 -20.52 11.14 -22.94
N PRO A 113 -20.80 9.82 -23.02
CA PRO A 113 -20.57 9.10 -24.26
C PRO A 113 -21.07 10.02 -25.36
N GLU A 114 -20.13 10.54 -26.18
CA GLU A 114 -20.51 11.46 -27.24
C GLU A 114 -21.56 10.68 -28.00
N GLU A 115 -22.81 11.14 -27.99
CA GLU A 115 -23.85 10.58 -28.83
C GLU A 115 -23.20 10.46 -30.19
N LYS A 116 -22.92 9.22 -30.62
CA LYS A 116 -22.24 8.98 -31.88
C LYS A 116 -23.14 9.65 -32.90
N LYS A 117 -22.68 10.77 -33.46
CA LYS A 117 -23.43 11.42 -34.54
C LYS A 117 -23.56 10.35 -35.61
N PRO A 118 -24.79 10.01 -36.04
CA PRO A 118 -24.98 8.91 -36.94
C PRO A 118 -24.12 9.17 -38.18
N SER A 119 -23.21 8.23 -38.44
CA SER A 119 -22.39 8.28 -39.65
C SER A 119 -23.33 8.26 -40.86
N PRO A 120 -23.04 8.96 -41.98
CA PRO A 120 -23.88 8.94 -43.19
C PRO A 120 -24.10 7.56 -43.85
N TYR A 121 -23.61 6.49 -43.22
CA TYR A 121 -23.65 5.11 -43.67
C TYR A 121 -24.11 4.13 -42.57
N GLU A 122 -24.55 4.60 -41.39
CA GLU A 122 -25.04 3.72 -40.30
C GLU A 122 -26.26 2.89 -40.74
N ASP A 123 -27.08 3.50 -41.57
CA ASP A 123 -28.26 2.97 -42.25
C ASP A 123 -27.97 1.79 -43.20
N ILE A 124 -26.71 1.57 -43.62
CA ILE A 124 -26.33 0.38 -44.40
C ILE A 124 -26.16 -0.85 -43.50
N TRP A 125 -25.78 -0.65 -42.24
CA TRP A 125 -25.52 -1.73 -41.28
C TRP A 125 -26.75 -2.16 -40.50
N SER A 126 -27.80 -1.33 -40.45
CA SER A 126 -29.07 -1.60 -39.75
C SER A 126 -30.16 -2.25 -40.62
N ILE A 127 -29.85 -2.66 -41.86
CA ILE A 127 -30.82 -3.31 -42.75
C ILE A 127 -31.07 -4.74 -42.27
N GLY A 128 -32.21 -4.95 -41.60
CA GLY A 128 -32.67 -6.27 -41.14
C GLY A 128 -32.85 -6.41 -39.63
N GLU A 129 -32.48 -5.39 -38.86
CA GLU A 129 -32.70 -5.37 -37.40
C GLU A 129 -34.08 -4.75 -37.08
N GLU A 130 -34.90 -5.46 -36.31
CA GLU A 130 -36.12 -4.89 -35.73
C GLU A 130 -35.71 -3.76 -34.77
N LYS A 131 -36.39 -2.61 -34.84
CA LYS A 131 -36.12 -1.48 -33.94
C LYS A 131 -36.31 -1.94 -32.49
N GLU A 132 -35.20 -2.05 -31.76
CA GLU A 132 -35.23 -2.24 -30.31
C GLU A 132 -36.03 -1.08 -29.68
N GLU A 133 -36.91 -1.41 -28.74
CA GLU A 133 -37.69 -0.45 -27.97
C GLU A 133 -36.76 0.59 -27.32
N GLU A 134 -37.16 1.87 -27.34
CA GLU A 134 -36.39 2.93 -26.70
C GLU A 134 -36.09 2.54 -25.25
N PRO A 135 -34.80 2.54 -24.82
CA PRO A 135 -34.45 2.16 -23.47
C PRO A 135 -35.17 3.11 -22.51
N LYS A 136 -35.96 2.55 -21.58
CA LYS A 136 -36.57 3.31 -20.48
C LYS A 136 -35.49 4.19 -19.87
N GLU A 137 -35.78 5.49 -19.67
CA GLU A 137 -34.86 6.40 -18.99
C GLU A 137 -34.53 5.81 -17.60
N GLU A 138 -33.39 5.15 -17.49
CA GLU A 138 -32.86 4.70 -16.21
C GLU A 138 -32.65 5.96 -15.35
N GLU A 139 -33.16 5.93 -14.11
CA GLU A 139 -32.95 7.02 -13.17
C GLU A 139 -31.44 7.28 -13.08
N LYS A 140 -31.04 8.51 -13.40
CA LYS A 140 -29.62 8.91 -13.44
C LYS A 140 -29.05 8.79 -12.04
N LYS A 141 -28.31 7.72 -11.78
CA LYS A 141 -27.54 7.52 -10.55
C LYS A 141 -26.50 8.63 -10.41
N PHE A 142 -26.32 9.09 -9.18
CA PHE A 142 -25.28 10.05 -8.82
C PHE A 142 -24.32 9.33 -7.86
N PRO A 143 -23.03 9.15 -8.16
CA PRO A 143 -22.30 9.63 -9.34
C PRO A 143 -22.62 8.83 -10.62
N LEU A 144 -22.33 9.42 -11.79
CA LEU A 144 -22.53 8.77 -13.10
C LEU A 144 -21.65 7.52 -13.29
N PHE A 145 -20.53 7.47 -12.57
CA PHE A 145 -19.61 6.33 -12.54
C PHE A 145 -19.29 6.03 -11.09
N PRO A 146 -19.14 4.76 -10.71
CA PRO A 146 -18.79 4.40 -9.34
C PRO A 146 -17.49 5.08 -8.90
N GLU A 147 -17.51 5.72 -7.72
CA GLU A 147 -16.36 6.45 -7.17
C GLU A 147 -15.72 5.65 -6.04
N LYS A 148 -14.43 5.35 -6.18
CA LYS A 148 -13.67 4.57 -5.19
C LYS A 148 -13.35 5.38 -3.93
N ASP A 149 -13.05 6.67 -4.10
CA ASP A 149 -12.62 7.54 -3.00
C ASP A 149 -13.81 7.95 -2.13
N LEU A 150 -14.09 7.14 -1.11
CA LEU A 150 -15.26 7.33 -0.23
C LEU A 150 -15.13 8.62 0.58
N LEU A 151 -13.94 8.93 1.10
CA LEU A 151 -13.69 10.11 1.92
C LEU A 151 -13.87 11.39 1.10
N GLU A 152 -13.25 11.47 -0.07
CA GLU A 152 -13.39 12.64 -0.96
C GLU A 152 -14.85 12.83 -1.40
N PHE A 153 -15.55 11.73 -1.68
CA PHE A 153 -16.97 11.77 -2.04
C PHE A 153 -17.81 12.36 -0.91
N ILE A 154 -17.62 11.87 0.32
CA ILE A 154 -18.35 12.35 1.51
C ILE A 154 -18.04 13.84 1.76
N ILE A 155 -16.77 14.26 1.68
CA ILE A 155 -16.37 15.65 1.91
C ILE A 155 -17.08 16.60 0.93
N ARG A 156 -17.11 16.24 -0.36
CA ARG A 156 -17.67 17.08 -1.42
C ARG A 156 -19.19 17.08 -1.48
N HIS A 157 -19.81 15.92 -1.27
CA HIS A 157 -21.23 15.73 -1.55
C HIS A 157 -22.10 15.68 -0.30
N SER A 158 -21.51 15.60 0.91
CA SER A 158 -22.32 15.64 2.13
C SER A 158 -22.93 17.01 2.36
N HIS A 159 -24.26 17.02 2.49
CA HIS A 159 -25.05 18.17 2.91
C HIS A 159 -25.28 18.24 4.43
N VAL A 160 -24.96 17.16 5.16
CA VAL A 160 -25.22 17.02 6.60
C VAL A 160 -24.01 17.43 7.44
N LEU A 161 -22.80 17.19 6.94
CA LEU A 161 -21.58 17.45 7.68
C LEU A 161 -21.27 18.95 7.78
N LYS A 162 -20.92 19.38 8.99
CA LYS A 162 -20.42 20.74 9.27
C LYS A 162 -18.98 20.90 8.77
N ASP A 163 -18.55 22.14 8.58
CA ASP A 163 -17.22 22.45 8.04
C ASP A 163 -16.08 21.82 8.86
N TRP A 164 -16.16 21.86 10.20
CA TRP A 164 -15.15 21.23 11.06
C TRP A 164 -15.11 19.69 10.94
N GLN A 165 -16.25 19.07 10.62
CA GLN A 165 -16.33 17.62 10.43
C GLN A 165 -15.71 17.24 9.08
N LYS A 166 -15.99 18.03 8.03
CA LYS A 166 -15.37 17.87 6.71
C LYS A 166 -13.86 18.07 6.78
N ASP A 167 -13.40 19.02 7.58
CA ASP A 167 -11.98 19.26 7.80
C ASP A 167 -11.29 18.06 8.49
N ILE A 168 -11.93 17.41 9.46
CA ILE A 168 -11.41 16.17 10.05
C ILE A 168 -11.30 15.04 9.00
N LEU A 169 -12.31 14.88 8.16
CA LEU A 169 -12.26 13.89 7.08
C LEU A 169 -11.14 14.19 6.09
N ASP A 170 -10.93 15.47 5.73
CA ASP A 170 -9.85 15.92 4.85
C ASP A 170 -8.46 15.65 5.48
N MET A 171 -8.30 15.88 6.78
CA MET A 171 -7.05 15.55 7.50
C MET A 171 -6.74 14.04 7.43
N VAL A 172 -7.73 13.18 7.72
CA VAL A 172 -7.57 11.72 7.62
C VAL A 172 -7.28 11.28 6.18
N HIS A 173 -7.95 11.89 5.21
CA HIS A 173 -7.76 11.63 3.79
C HIS A 173 -6.33 11.94 3.33
N GLN A 174 -5.80 13.10 3.70
CA GLN A 174 -4.42 13.51 3.40
C GLN A 174 -3.37 12.61 4.04
N GLU A 175 -3.61 12.18 5.29
CA GLU A 175 -2.74 11.23 5.98
C GLU A 175 -2.73 9.88 5.27
N MET A 176 -3.90 9.39 4.85
CA MET A 176 -3.97 8.12 4.14
C MET A 176 -3.33 8.20 2.75
N PHE A 177 -3.43 9.33 2.04
CA PHE A 177 -2.68 9.51 0.79
C PHE A 177 -1.16 9.40 0.96
N TYR A 178 -0.63 9.85 2.09
CA TYR A 178 0.78 9.72 2.40
C TYR A 178 1.18 8.28 2.76
N LEU A 179 0.32 7.56 3.46
CA LEU A 179 0.57 6.18 3.90
C LEU A 179 0.33 5.15 2.79
N TRP A 180 -0.50 5.45 1.79
CA TRP A 180 -0.90 4.47 0.77
C TRP A 180 0.27 3.88 -0.04
N PRO A 181 1.25 4.66 -0.52
CA PRO A 181 2.43 4.10 -1.18
C PRO A 181 3.18 3.09 -0.30
N GLN A 182 3.25 3.31 1.02
CA GLN A 182 3.89 2.38 1.95
C GLN A 182 3.15 1.04 2.05
N ILE A 183 1.82 1.05 1.87
CA ILE A 183 1.01 -0.16 1.81
C ILE A 183 1.24 -0.89 0.49
N GLU A 184 1.30 -0.17 -0.64
CA GLU A 184 1.45 -0.76 -1.99
C GLU A 184 2.85 -1.30 -2.29
N THR A 185 3.87 -0.81 -1.58
CA THR A 185 5.26 -1.21 -1.79
C THR A 185 5.87 -1.85 -0.54
N LYS A 186 5.07 -2.40 0.37
CA LYS A 186 5.55 -2.91 1.65
C LYS A 186 6.61 -4.00 1.47
N ILE A 187 6.33 -5.02 0.67
CA ILE A 187 7.25 -6.15 0.44
C ILE A 187 8.55 -5.67 -0.20
N MET A 188 8.45 -4.80 -1.21
CA MET A 188 9.61 -4.21 -1.86
C MET A 188 10.44 -3.34 -0.91
N ASN A 189 9.79 -2.47 -0.15
CA ASN A 189 10.48 -1.52 0.73
C ASN A 189 11.20 -2.25 1.88
N GLU A 190 10.52 -3.19 2.57
CA GLU A 190 11.13 -4.01 3.62
C GLU A 190 12.22 -4.93 3.04
N GLY A 191 12.00 -5.50 1.86
CA GLY A 191 12.98 -6.32 1.15
C GLY A 191 14.24 -5.54 0.76
N TRP A 192 14.07 -4.32 0.24
CA TRP A 192 15.16 -3.41 -0.12
C TRP A 192 15.98 -3.03 1.10
N ALA A 193 15.31 -2.68 2.20
CA ALA A 193 15.97 -2.35 3.44
C ALA A 193 16.71 -3.55 4.06
N THR A 194 16.13 -4.74 3.97
CA THR A 194 16.79 -6.00 4.37
C THR A 194 17.98 -6.35 3.48
N PHE A 195 17.88 -6.10 2.18
CA PHE A 195 18.96 -6.36 1.24
C PHE A 195 20.20 -5.49 1.54
N TRP A 196 19.99 -4.20 1.84
CA TRP A 196 21.08 -3.27 2.09
C TRP A 196 21.58 -3.31 3.52
N HIS A 197 20.70 -3.44 4.52
CA HIS A 197 21.17 -3.49 5.91
C HIS A 197 22.14 -4.66 6.13
N ALA A 198 21.95 -5.77 5.41
CA ALA A 198 22.74 -6.98 5.61
C ALA A 198 24.11 -6.79 4.98
N ARG A 199 24.17 -6.11 3.83
CA ARG A 199 25.43 -5.74 3.18
C ARG A 199 26.19 -4.70 3.97
N ILE A 200 25.53 -3.60 4.37
CA ILE A 200 26.16 -2.55 5.17
C ILE A 200 26.72 -3.13 6.46
N MET A 201 25.93 -3.93 7.20
CA MET A 201 26.39 -4.53 8.45
C MET A 201 27.55 -5.51 8.26
N ARG A 202 27.63 -6.22 7.13
CA ARG A 202 28.75 -7.12 6.81
C ARG A 202 30.02 -6.37 6.40
N GLU A 203 29.90 -5.17 5.84
CA GLU A 203 31.03 -4.31 5.44
C GLU A 203 31.57 -3.47 6.61
N LEU A 204 30.81 -3.33 7.70
CA LEU A 204 31.29 -2.66 8.92
C LEU A 204 32.30 -3.54 9.66
N ASP A 205 33.28 -2.90 10.29
CA ASP A 205 34.23 -3.55 11.19
C ASP A 205 33.54 -3.89 12.53
N LEU A 206 32.96 -5.08 12.61
CA LEU A 206 32.26 -5.60 13.77
C LEU A 206 33.13 -6.62 14.51
N SER A 207 33.08 -6.61 15.84
CA SER A 207 33.66 -7.68 16.65
C SER A 207 32.92 -9.01 16.49
N ASP A 208 33.54 -10.12 16.88
CA ASP A 208 32.91 -11.45 16.83
C ASP A 208 31.58 -11.52 17.61
N GLU A 209 31.52 -10.84 18.76
CA GLU A 209 30.32 -10.76 19.60
C GLU A 209 29.20 -9.96 18.92
N GLU A 210 29.53 -8.79 18.34
CA GLU A 210 28.60 -7.97 17.58
C GLU A 210 28.09 -8.69 16.34
N THR A 211 28.96 -9.44 15.65
CA THR A 211 28.60 -10.25 14.48
C THR A 211 27.60 -11.34 14.84
N LEU A 212 27.80 -12.02 15.97
CA LEU A 212 26.87 -13.04 16.46
C LEU A 212 25.53 -12.44 16.88
N GLU A 213 25.54 -11.27 17.55
CA GLU A 213 24.30 -10.55 17.90
C GLU A 213 23.54 -10.11 16.65
N PHE A 214 24.23 -9.52 15.66
CA PHE A 214 23.65 -9.17 14.37
C PHE A 214 23.05 -10.38 13.66
N ALA A 215 23.76 -11.51 13.59
CA ALA A 215 23.25 -12.73 12.96
C ALA A 215 21.94 -13.20 13.61
N ARG A 216 21.85 -13.15 14.95
CA ARG A 216 20.60 -13.45 15.68
C ARG A 216 19.50 -12.47 15.34
N LEU A 217 19.77 -11.16 15.37
CA LEU A 217 18.80 -10.12 15.03
C LEU A 217 18.26 -10.28 13.61
N HIS A 218 19.15 -10.39 12.62
CA HIS A 218 18.80 -10.55 11.22
C HIS A 218 17.99 -11.83 11.00
N SER A 219 18.39 -12.97 11.59
CA SER A 219 17.63 -14.22 11.49
C SER A 219 16.21 -14.12 12.04
N GLY A 220 16.00 -13.31 13.08
CA GLY A 220 14.68 -13.03 13.64
C GLY A 220 13.81 -12.19 12.70
N ILE A 221 14.41 -11.23 11.98
CA ILE A 221 13.72 -10.37 11.02
C ILE A 221 13.23 -11.18 9.81
N ILE A 222 14.09 -12.03 9.24
CA ILE A 222 13.77 -12.84 8.06
C ILE A 222 13.08 -14.18 8.39
N GLN A 223 12.70 -14.40 9.66
CA GLN A 223 12.12 -15.66 10.07
C GLN A 223 10.78 -15.91 9.34
N PRO A 224 10.58 -17.07 8.68
CA PRO A 224 9.32 -17.38 8.03
C PRO A 224 8.21 -17.57 9.08
N SER A 225 7.06 -16.94 8.84
CA SER A 225 5.86 -17.14 9.67
C SER A 225 5.03 -18.31 9.13
N ARG A 226 4.38 -19.05 10.04
CA ARG A 226 3.57 -20.22 9.69
C ARG A 226 2.27 -19.88 8.96
N MET A 227 1.75 -18.67 9.16
CA MET A 227 0.41 -18.27 8.70
C MET A 227 0.40 -17.02 7.83
N GLN A 228 1.46 -16.22 7.90
CA GLN A 228 1.57 -14.96 7.19
C GLN A 228 2.86 -14.95 6.38
N LEU A 229 2.84 -14.26 5.25
CA LEU A 229 4.05 -14.03 4.47
C LEU A 229 4.88 -13.00 5.21
N ASN A 230 6.16 -13.28 5.38
CA ASN A 230 7.12 -12.32 5.91
C ASN A 230 7.59 -11.43 4.73
N PRO A 231 7.24 -10.13 4.71
CA PRO A 231 7.63 -9.22 3.63
C PRO A 231 9.15 -9.04 3.54
N TYR A 232 9.86 -9.06 4.67
CA TYR A 232 11.32 -8.93 4.73
C TYR A 232 12.00 -10.09 3.99
N LEU A 233 11.61 -11.32 4.32
CA LEU A 233 12.14 -12.54 3.70
C LEU A 233 11.81 -12.59 2.20
N LEU A 234 10.53 -12.43 1.84
CA LEU A 234 10.13 -12.54 0.44
C LEU A 234 10.79 -11.46 -0.42
N GLY A 235 10.84 -10.22 0.08
CA GLY A 235 11.43 -9.11 -0.64
C GLY A 235 12.94 -9.28 -0.84
N VAL A 236 13.70 -9.65 0.20
CA VAL A 236 15.15 -9.80 0.09
C VAL A 236 15.54 -10.93 -0.87
N GLU A 237 14.84 -12.06 -0.82
CA GLU A 237 15.11 -13.23 -1.66
C GLU A 237 14.83 -12.92 -3.14
N ILE A 238 13.75 -12.18 -3.44
CA ILE A 238 13.49 -11.72 -4.81
C ILE A 238 14.59 -10.76 -5.28
N PHE A 239 15.02 -9.79 -4.46
CA PHE A 239 16.12 -8.89 -4.85
C PHE A 239 17.45 -9.61 -5.04
N GLU A 240 17.77 -10.60 -4.20
CA GLU A 240 18.96 -11.43 -4.37
C GLU A 240 18.92 -12.25 -5.65
N ASP A 241 17.77 -12.86 -5.97
CA ASP A 241 17.58 -13.61 -7.21
C ASP A 241 17.71 -12.70 -8.44
N ILE A 242 17.13 -11.49 -8.43
CA ILE A 242 17.33 -10.51 -9.50
C ILE A 242 18.81 -10.17 -9.65
N ALA A 243 19.50 -9.86 -8.55
CA ALA A 243 20.92 -9.52 -8.59
C ALA A 243 21.78 -10.66 -9.15
N LYS A 244 21.50 -11.91 -8.78
CA LYS A 244 22.19 -13.12 -9.27
C LYS A 244 21.91 -13.35 -10.77
N ARG A 245 20.63 -13.46 -11.16
CA ARG A 245 20.23 -13.77 -12.55
C ARG A 245 20.72 -12.76 -13.58
N TRP A 246 20.65 -11.47 -13.27
CA TRP A 246 21.14 -10.43 -14.19
C TRP A 246 22.65 -10.19 -14.05
N GLY A 247 23.29 -10.62 -12.95
CA GLY A 247 24.74 -10.60 -12.81
C GLY A 247 25.45 -11.66 -13.65
N ASP A 248 24.83 -12.84 -13.79
CA ASP A 248 25.42 -14.02 -14.43
C ASP A 248 25.12 -14.13 -15.94
N GLN A 249 24.29 -13.23 -16.48
CA GLN A 249 23.91 -13.26 -17.89
C GLN A 249 25.09 -12.92 -18.84
N PRO A 250 25.25 -13.63 -19.97
CA PRO A 250 26.40 -13.44 -20.88
C PRO A 250 26.53 -12.02 -21.46
N PHE A 251 25.40 -11.34 -21.69
CA PHE A 251 25.34 -10.01 -22.33
C PHE A 251 25.18 -8.85 -21.34
N SER A 252 24.99 -9.13 -20.05
CA SER A 252 24.73 -8.14 -18.99
C SER A 252 25.57 -8.41 -17.74
N LYS A 253 26.72 -9.09 -17.89
CA LYS A 253 27.67 -9.37 -16.80
C LYS A 253 27.96 -8.13 -15.97
N GLY A 254 27.67 -8.21 -14.66
CA GLY A 254 27.87 -7.11 -13.71
C GLY A 254 26.75 -6.07 -13.64
N GLN A 255 25.65 -6.23 -14.39
CA GLN A 255 24.49 -5.32 -14.36
C GLN A 255 23.41 -5.74 -13.35
N GLY A 256 23.60 -6.81 -12.58
CA GLY A 256 22.63 -7.25 -11.56
C GLY A 256 22.27 -6.16 -10.56
N ILE A 257 23.27 -5.38 -10.11
CA ILE A 257 23.03 -4.23 -9.24
C ILE A 257 22.27 -3.12 -9.97
N ALA A 258 22.63 -2.78 -11.22
CA ALA A 258 21.88 -1.78 -11.97
C ALA A 258 20.40 -2.17 -12.14
N LYS A 259 20.12 -3.47 -12.32
CA LYS A 259 18.76 -3.97 -12.47
C LYS A 259 17.92 -3.82 -11.20
N ILE A 260 18.46 -4.14 -10.03
CA ILE A 260 17.69 -3.97 -8.78
C ILE A 260 17.37 -2.49 -8.50
N PHE A 261 18.24 -1.56 -8.92
CA PHE A 261 17.96 -0.12 -8.83
C PHE A 261 16.80 0.30 -9.74
N GLU A 262 16.77 -0.19 -10.99
CA GLU A 262 15.66 0.03 -11.93
C GLU A 262 14.34 -0.50 -11.37
N VAL A 263 14.35 -1.74 -10.85
CA VAL A 263 13.18 -2.38 -10.24
C VAL A 263 12.66 -1.57 -9.06
N ARG A 264 13.56 -1.08 -8.20
CA ARG A 264 13.21 -0.23 -7.06
C ARG A 264 12.63 1.12 -7.48
N GLU A 265 13.02 1.67 -8.63
CA GLU A 265 12.46 2.93 -9.13
C GLU A 265 11.04 2.74 -9.71
N MET A 266 10.80 1.63 -10.41
CA MET A 266 9.68 1.50 -11.35
C MET A 266 8.56 0.54 -10.94
N GLU A 267 8.74 -0.29 -9.91
CA GLU A 267 7.78 -1.34 -9.56
C GLU A 267 7.08 -1.06 -8.21
N ASN A 268 5.93 -1.71 -8.02
CA ASN A 268 5.21 -1.85 -6.74
C ASN A 268 5.07 -3.34 -6.37
N ASP A 269 4.53 -3.69 -5.20
CA ASP A 269 4.54 -5.09 -4.75
C ASP A 269 3.83 -6.05 -5.71
N ILE A 270 2.72 -5.61 -6.32
CA ILE A 270 1.95 -6.42 -7.28
C ILE A 270 2.79 -6.74 -8.52
N SER A 271 3.40 -5.72 -9.11
CA SER A 271 4.23 -5.87 -10.31
C SER A 271 5.54 -6.57 -10.02
N PHE A 272 6.15 -6.29 -8.86
CA PHE A 272 7.35 -6.94 -8.36
C PHE A 272 7.17 -8.45 -8.21
N ILE A 273 6.10 -8.89 -7.54
CA ILE A 273 5.79 -10.31 -7.40
C ILE A 273 5.44 -10.94 -8.75
N ARG A 274 4.63 -10.26 -9.58
CA ARG A 274 4.23 -10.79 -10.88
C ARG A 274 5.44 -11.04 -11.80
N ASN A 275 6.37 -10.09 -11.84
CA ASN A 275 7.49 -10.07 -12.78
C ASN A 275 8.69 -10.88 -12.28
N TYR A 276 8.94 -10.93 -10.97
CA TYR A 276 10.19 -11.44 -10.42
C TYR A 276 10.06 -12.63 -9.45
N LEU A 277 8.84 -13.01 -9.02
CA LEU A 277 8.66 -14.26 -8.27
C LEU A 277 8.73 -15.46 -9.21
N THR A 278 9.87 -16.16 -9.20
CA THR A 278 10.14 -17.31 -10.07
C THR A 278 9.67 -18.62 -9.45
N LYS A 279 9.53 -19.64 -10.31
CA LYS A 279 9.20 -21.01 -9.88
C LYS A 279 10.24 -21.59 -8.91
N ASP A 280 11.52 -21.29 -9.12
CA ASP A 280 12.60 -21.80 -8.27
C ASP A 280 12.54 -21.15 -6.89
N LEU A 281 12.32 -19.82 -6.81
CA LEU A 281 12.10 -19.12 -5.54
C LEU A 281 10.89 -19.66 -4.77
N VAL A 282 9.76 -19.91 -5.45
CA VAL A 282 8.56 -20.49 -4.79
C VAL A 282 8.86 -21.83 -4.12
N ARG A 283 9.74 -22.64 -4.73
CA ARG A 283 10.17 -23.94 -4.19
C ARG A 283 11.18 -23.78 -3.06
N GLU A 284 12.17 -22.91 -3.23
CA GLU A 284 13.21 -22.66 -2.22
C GLU A 284 12.61 -22.07 -0.94
N LEU A 285 11.59 -21.23 -1.07
CA LEU A 285 10.88 -20.60 0.05
C LEU A 285 9.70 -21.41 0.58
N ASP A 286 9.45 -22.62 0.03
CA ASP A 286 8.35 -23.49 0.44
C ASP A 286 6.99 -22.75 0.51
N LEU A 287 6.69 -21.96 -0.53
CA LEU A 287 5.46 -21.16 -0.58
C LEU A 287 4.28 -21.99 -1.09
N TYR A 288 3.22 -22.04 -0.29
CA TYR A 288 2.01 -22.82 -0.58
C TYR A 288 0.74 -22.03 -0.27
N LEU A 289 -0.36 -22.34 -0.97
CA LEU A 289 -1.67 -21.81 -0.63
C LEU A 289 -2.38 -22.70 0.38
N TYR A 290 -2.81 -22.11 1.49
CA TYR A 290 -3.53 -22.81 2.55
C TYR A 290 -4.99 -22.35 2.61
N LYS A 291 -5.89 -23.31 2.83
CA LYS A 291 -7.29 -23.03 3.15
C LYS A 291 -7.71 -23.83 4.37
N LYS A 292 -8.46 -23.19 5.26
CA LYS A 292 -9.04 -23.83 6.43
C LYS A 292 -10.22 -24.68 5.97
N GLN A 293 -10.10 -26.00 6.07
CA GLN A 293 -11.20 -26.95 5.88
C GLN A 293 -11.57 -27.51 7.25
N GLY A 294 -12.71 -27.05 7.80
CA GLY A 294 -13.12 -27.36 9.18
C GLY A 294 -12.17 -26.73 10.20
N GLN A 295 -11.51 -27.55 11.02
CA GLN A 295 -10.52 -27.10 12.01
C GLN A 295 -9.06 -27.23 11.53
N GLN A 296 -8.82 -27.83 10.37
CA GLN A 296 -7.46 -28.09 9.86
C GLN A 296 -7.11 -27.19 8.67
N TRP A 297 -5.86 -26.77 8.62
CA TRP A 297 -5.28 -26.13 7.45
C TRP A 297 -4.79 -27.20 6.49
N LYS A 298 -5.23 -27.13 5.23
CA LYS A 298 -4.74 -28.00 4.16
C LYS A 298 -4.12 -27.16 3.07
N VAL A 299 -3.03 -27.67 2.51
CA VAL A 299 -2.43 -27.14 1.28
C VAL A 299 -3.44 -27.39 0.16
N VAL A 300 -3.84 -26.32 -0.51
CA VAL A 300 -4.80 -26.35 -1.61
C VAL A 300 -4.08 -26.49 -2.94
N ASP A 301 -3.00 -25.75 -3.11
CA ASP A 301 -2.24 -25.72 -4.34
C ASP A 301 -0.74 -25.52 -4.05
N THR A 302 0.06 -26.15 -4.89
CA THR A 302 1.53 -26.10 -4.91
C THR A 302 2.06 -25.59 -6.25
N ASP A 303 1.18 -25.35 -7.23
CA ASP A 303 1.59 -24.76 -8.50
C ASP A 303 2.01 -23.30 -8.29
N TRP A 304 3.16 -22.96 -8.88
CA TRP A 304 3.81 -21.68 -8.63
C TRP A 304 3.03 -20.49 -9.21
N GLU A 305 2.30 -20.68 -10.32
CA GLU A 305 1.48 -19.62 -10.91
C GLU A 305 0.29 -19.35 -10.00
N THR A 306 -0.39 -20.40 -9.53
CA THR A 306 -1.50 -20.25 -8.59
C THR A 306 -1.05 -19.61 -7.28
N VAL A 307 0.11 -20.03 -6.74
CA VAL A 307 0.68 -19.42 -5.54
C VAL A 307 0.95 -17.93 -5.76
N ARG A 308 1.60 -17.55 -6.86
CA ARG A 308 1.89 -16.16 -7.21
C ARG A 308 0.62 -15.33 -7.32
N GLU A 309 -0.37 -15.79 -8.07
CA GLU A 309 -1.66 -15.08 -8.20
C GLU A 309 -2.41 -15.00 -6.87
N GLY A 310 -2.32 -16.04 -6.03
CA GLY A 310 -2.90 -16.02 -4.69
C GLY A 310 -2.23 -15.03 -3.74
N ILE A 311 -0.92 -14.79 -3.88
CA ILE A 311 -0.22 -13.71 -3.16
C ILE A 311 -0.67 -12.35 -3.69
N ILE A 312 -0.67 -12.16 -5.02
CA ILE A 312 -1.10 -10.92 -5.67
C ILE A 312 -2.52 -10.55 -5.25
N ALA A 313 -3.45 -11.52 -5.25
CA ALA A 313 -4.84 -11.29 -4.87
C ALA A 313 -5.01 -10.71 -3.46
N LYS A 314 -4.11 -11.04 -2.52
CA LYS A 314 -4.09 -10.48 -1.17
C LYS A 314 -3.54 -9.05 -1.09
N LEU A 315 -2.82 -8.61 -2.13
CA LEU A 315 -2.21 -7.28 -2.20
C LEU A 315 -3.04 -6.31 -3.02
N ILE A 316 -4.04 -6.80 -3.78
CA ILE A 316 -5.00 -5.96 -4.47
C ILE A 316 -5.65 -5.00 -3.46
N ASN A 317 -5.65 -3.71 -3.79
CA ASN A 317 -6.17 -2.64 -2.94
C ASN A 317 -5.56 -2.63 -1.52
N GLY A 318 -4.28 -2.98 -1.37
CA GLY A 318 -3.60 -3.03 -0.07
C GLY A 318 -4.08 -4.18 0.84
N GLY A 319 -4.84 -5.13 0.30
CA GLY A 319 -5.49 -6.20 1.05
C GLY A 319 -6.83 -5.81 1.68
N PHE A 320 -7.32 -4.60 1.40
CA PHE A 320 -8.63 -4.14 1.83
C PHE A 320 -9.71 -4.50 0.81
N PRO A 321 -10.97 -4.68 1.23
CA PRO A 321 -12.09 -4.80 0.33
C PRO A 321 -12.12 -3.66 -0.69
N TYR A 322 -12.53 -3.97 -1.92
CA TYR A 322 -12.71 -2.96 -2.95
C TYR A 322 -14.15 -2.44 -2.88
N LEU A 323 -14.32 -1.23 -2.37
CA LEU A 323 -15.61 -0.55 -2.21
C LEU A 323 -15.69 0.65 -3.15
N VAL A 324 -16.88 0.91 -3.69
CA VAL A 324 -17.15 2.05 -4.58
C VAL A 324 -18.53 2.62 -4.29
N VAL A 325 -18.71 3.94 -4.34
CA VAL A 325 -20.04 4.53 -4.27
C VAL A 325 -20.75 4.31 -5.59
N GLU A 326 -21.75 3.42 -5.60
CA GLU A 326 -22.63 3.21 -6.76
C GLU A 326 -23.77 4.22 -6.82
N ASP A 327 -24.30 4.62 -5.66
CA ASP A 327 -25.35 5.64 -5.53
C ASP A 327 -25.14 6.47 -4.26
N GLY A 328 -25.05 7.78 -4.43
CA GLY A 328 -24.81 8.78 -3.40
C GLY A 328 -26.08 9.35 -2.78
N ASP A 329 -27.25 9.00 -3.30
CA ASP A 329 -28.55 9.35 -2.73
C ASP A 329 -29.51 8.15 -2.79
N TYR A 330 -29.04 7.03 -2.25
CA TYR A 330 -29.79 5.77 -2.26
C TYR A 330 -31.15 5.95 -1.58
N GLU A 331 -32.21 5.56 -2.31
CA GLU A 331 -33.61 5.72 -1.90
C GLU A 331 -34.02 7.17 -1.57
N LYS A 332 -33.27 8.19 -2.03
CA LYS A 332 -33.50 9.62 -1.72
C LYS A 332 -33.42 9.93 -0.22
N ASN A 333 -32.70 9.11 0.53
CA ASN A 333 -32.52 9.23 1.97
C ASN A 333 -31.17 9.88 2.34
N GLY A 334 -30.34 10.27 1.36
CA GLY A 334 -28.98 10.75 1.58
C GLY A 334 -28.01 9.67 2.09
N HIS A 335 -28.37 8.39 1.94
CA HIS A 335 -27.50 7.27 2.24
C HIS A 335 -26.64 6.90 1.02
N LEU A 336 -25.44 6.36 1.28
CA LEU A 336 -24.59 5.82 0.24
C LEU A 336 -24.90 4.33 0.03
N TYR A 337 -25.00 3.94 -1.23
CA TYR A 337 -24.95 2.54 -1.67
C TYR A 337 -23.51 2.23 -2.12
N ILE A 338 -22.88 1.26 -1.45
CA ILE A 338 -21.45 0.92 -1.56
C ILE A 338 -21.30 -0.56 -1.92
#